data_AF-A0A427DJN2-F1
#
_entry.id   AF-A0A427DJN2-F1
#
_cell.length_a   1.000
_cell.length_b   1.000
_cell.length_c   1.000
_cell.angle_alpha   90.00
_cell.angle_beta   90.00
_cell.angle_gamma   90.00
#
_symmetry.space_group_name_H-M   'P 1'
#
loop_
_entity.id
_entity.type
_entity.pdbx_description
1 polymer ?
#
loop_
_entity_poly.entity_id
_entity_poly.type
_entity_poly.pdbx_seq_one_letter_code
_entity_poly.pdbx_strand_id
1 'polypeptide(L)' 'MEVKELVPLAPDAFKAEMKKRGWDADLLAVRWGMSKRRVNQIIADADRPRYYDDAVMALPAILR' A
#
# COMPACT_ATOMS: atom_id res chain seq x y z
N MET A 1 -0.50 -29.29 4.49
CA MET A 1 -0.26 -27.95 3.92
C MET A 1 -0.02 -27.01 5.06
N GLU A 2 1.12 -26.33 5.07
CA GLU A 2 1.40 -25.30 6.06
C GLU A 2 0.70 -24.02 5.60
N VAL A 3 -0.37 -23.63 6.28
CA VAL A 3 -1.06 -22.35 6.01
C VAL A 3 -0.26 -21.27 6.71
N LYS A 4 0.57 -20.53 5.96
CA LYS A 4 1.24 -19.34 6.50
C LYS A 4 0.22 -18.22 6.64
N GLU A 5 0.10 -17.69 7.84
CA GLU A 5 -0.72 -16.51 8.10
C GLU A 5 -0.12 -15.31 7.36
N LEU A 6 -0.95 -14.66 6.55
CA LEU A 6 -0.54 -13.46 5.81
C LEU A 6 -0.73 -12.24 6.69
N VAL A 7 0.33 -11.87 7.38
CA VAL A 7 0.38 -10.64 8.19
C VAL A 7 0.49 -9.42 7.26
N PRO A 8 -0.19 -8.29 7.57
CA PRO A 8 0.02 -7.04 6.87
C PRO A 8 1.50 -6.60 6.88
N LEU A 9 1.95 -5.93 5.83
CA LEU A 9 3.30 -5.37 5.79
C LEU A 9 3.46 -4.35 6.93
N ALA A 10 4.68 -4.21 7.45
CA ALA A 10 4.99 -3.06 8.29
C ALA A 10 4.75 -1.74 7.50
N PRO A 11 4.35 -0.64 8.16
CA PRO A 11 4.13 0.66 7.51
C PRO A 11 5.26 1.10 6.56
N ASP A 12 6.52 0.88 6.95
CA ASP A 12 7.66 1.26 6.12
C ASP A 12 7.87 0.33 4.92
N ALA A 13 7.54 -0.96 5.05
CA ALA A 13 7.55 -1.89 3.93
C ALA A 13 6.45 -1.56 2.90
N PHE A 14 5.27 -1.11 3.36
CA PHE A 14 4.22 -0.62 2.48
C PHE A 14 4.67 0.62 1.68
N LYS A 15 5.27 1.61 2.36
CA LYS A 15 5.85 2.79 1.70
C LYS A 15 6.96 2.41 0.71
N ALA A 16 7.81 1.45 1.07
CA ALA A 16 8.88 0.98 0.20
C ALA A 16 8.32 0.36 -1.09
N GLU A 17 7.26 -0.46 -0.99
CA GLU A 17 6.62 -1.07 -2.17
C GLU A 17 5.94 -0.03 -3.08
N MET A 18 5.27 0.97 -2.49
CA MET A 18 4.75 2.11 -3.25
C MET A 18 5.87 2.85 -4.00
N LYS A 19 6.93 3.23 -3.27
CA LYS A 19 8.06 3.99 -3.82
C LYS A 19 8.79 3.22 -4.91
N LYS A 20 9.00 1.91 -4.74
CA LYS A 20 9.61 1.02 -5.74
C LYS A 20 8.88 1.06 -7.07
N ARG A 21 7.57 1.31 -7.06
CA ARG A 21 6.72 1.40 -8.25
C ARG A 21 6.52 2.84 -8.74
N GLY A 22 7.18 3.83 -8.13
CA GLY A 22 7.03 5.25 -8.47
C GLY A 22 5.76 5.91 -7.93
N TRP A 23 5.10 5.29 -6.96
CA TRP A 23 3.88 5.81 -6.34
C TRP A 23 4.17 6.59 -5.06
N ASP A 24 3.42 7.66 -4.86
CA ASP A 24 3.32 8.39 -3.60
C ASP A 24 1.86 8.40 -3.10
N ALA A 25 1.64 8.97 -1.91
CA ALA A 25 0.31 9.01 -1.31
C ALA A 25 -0.69 9.88 -2.11
N ASP A 26 -0.22 10.86 -2.88
CA ASP A 26 -1.08 11.72 -3.69
C ASP A 26 -1.60 10.96 -4.91
N LEU A 27 -0.72 10.27 -5.62
CA LEU A 27 -1.09 9.40 -6.75
C LEU A 27 -2.01 8.27 -6.30
N LEU A 28 -1.72 7.68 -5.14
CA LEU A 28 -2.54 6.59 -4.60
C LEU A 28 -3.93 7.08 -4.19
N ALA A 29 -4.02 8.28 -3.61
CA ALA A 29 -5.30 8.91 -3.28
C ALA A 29 -6.19 9.12 -4.51
N VAL A 30 -5.60 9.63 -5.61
CA VAL A 30 -6.31 9.77 -6.89
C VAL A 30 -6.76 8.41 -7.41
N ARG A 31 -5.86 7.40 -7.43
CA ARG A 31 -6.18 6.06 -7.95
C ARG A 31 -7.30 5.37 -7.17
N TRP A 32 -7.30 5.49 -5.84
CA TRP A 32 -8.27 4.81 -4.99
C TRP A 32 -9.53 5.63 -4.72
N GLY A 33 -9.64 6.86 -5.25
CA GLY A 33 -10.78 7.74 -4.99
C GLY A 33 -10.91 8.11 -3.51
N MET A 34 -9.78 8.26 -2.81
CA MET A 34 -9.71 8.56 -1.38
C MET A 34 -9.02 9.90 -1.13
N SER A 35 -9.18 10.47 0.07
CA SER A 35 -8.36 11.60 0.48
C SER A 35 -6.93 11.16 0.78
N LYS A 36 -5.94 12.05 0.54
CA LYS A 36 -4.54 11.84 0.97
C LYS A 36 -4.45 11.50 2.45
N ARG A 37 -5.27 12.14 3.28
CA ARG A 37 -5.36 11.84 4.73
C ARG A 37 -5.75 10.38 4.97
N ARG A 38 -6.77 9.87 4.29
CA ARG A 38 -7.21 8.48 4.43
C ARG A 38 -6.11 7.50 3.98
N VAL A 39 -5.43 7.81 2.88
CA VAL A 39 -4.27 7.02 2.42
C VAL A 39 -3.15 7.00 3.46
N ASN A 40 -2.80 8.14 4.06
CA ASN A 40 -1.77 8.18 5.10
C ASN A 40 -2.18 7.41 6.36
N GLN A 41 -3.47 7.41 6.73
CA GLN A 41 -3.97 6.56 7.82
C GLN A 41 -3.79 5.08 7.50
N ILE A 42 -4.13 4.65 6.27
CA ILE A 42 -3.91 3.28 5.81
C ILE A 42 -2.42 2.93 5.87
N ILE A 43 -1.53 3.81 5.37
CA ILE A 43 -0.08 3.57 5.38
C ILE A 43 0.45 3.41 6.81
N ALA A 44 -0.03 4.22 7.76
CA ALA A 44 0.45 4.22 9.14
C ALA A 44 -0.13 3.08 10.00
N ASP A 45 -1.23 2.47 9.57
CA ASP A 45 -1.90 1.39 10.29
C ASP A 45 -1.19 0.05 10.05
N ALA A 46 -0.57 -0.48 11.11
CA ALA A 46 0.14 -1.75 11.10
C ALA A 46 -0.83 -2.96 11.08
N ASP A 47 -2.07 -2.75 11.50
CA ASP A 47 -3.12 -3.76 11.57
C ASP A 47 -4.13 -3.61 10.42
N ARG A 48 -3.75 -2.85 9.38
CA ARG A 48 -4.63 -2.56 8.24
C ARG A 48 -5.06 -3.86 7.53
N PRO A 49 -6.25 -3.87 6.92
CA PRO A 49 -6.69 -5.00 6.11
C PRO A 49 -5.71 -5.35 4.99
N ARG A 50 -5.43 -6.65 4.82
CA ARG A 50 -4.41 -7.16 3.90
C ARG A 50 -4.66 -6.83 2.42
N TYR A 51 -5.92 -6.56 2.03
CA TYR A 51 -6.25 -6.18 0.65
C TYR A 51 -5.59 -4.85 0.21
N TYR A 52 -5.21 -3.98 1.14
CA TYR A 52 -4.47 -2.76 0.79
C TYR A 52 -3.05 -3.08 0.33
N ASP A 53 -2.42 -4.06 0.96
CA ASP A 53 -1.10 -4.54 0.58
C ASP A 53 -1.17 -5.23 -0.79
N ASP A 54 -2.21 -6.03 -1.03
CA ASP A 54 -2.44 -6.64 -2.35
C ASP A 54 -2.65 -5.57 -3.43
N ALA A 55 -3.43 -4.54 -3.12
CA ALA A 55 -3.65 -3.41 -4.02
C ALA A 55 -2.36 -2.66 -4.34
N VAL A 56 -1.45 -2.49 -3.36
CA VAL A 56 -0.12 -1.88 -3.56
C VAL A 56 0.81 -2.79 -4.36
N MET A 57 0.84 -4.09 -4.08
CA MET A 57 1.62 -5.08 -4.83
C MET A 57 1.12 -5.25 -6.27
N ALA A 58 -0.12 -4.88 -6.56
CA ALA A 58 -0.70 -4.89 -7.90
C ALA A 58 -0.58 -3.54 -8.65
N LEU A 59 0.04 -2.51 -8.06
CA LEU A 59 0.20 -1.21 -8.73
C LEU A 59 1.08 -1.33 -9.99
N PRO A 60 0.74 -0.69 -11.11
CA PRO A 60 1.63 -0.64 -12.26
C PRO A 60 2.89 0.16 -11.91
N ALA A 61 4.04 -0.21 -12.46
CA ALA A 61 5.24 0.60 -12.31
C ALA A 61 5.10 1.90 -13.13
N ILE A 62 5.29 3.04 -12.47
CA ILE A 62 5.39 4.35 -13.13
C ILE A 62 6.87 4.53 -13.50
N LEU A 63 7.19 4.29 -14.77
CA LEU A 63 8.48 4.65 -15.34
C LEU A 63 8.49 6.17 -15.53
N ARG A 64 9.37 6.87 -14.81
CA ARG A 64 9.69 8.27 -15.06
C ARG A 64 11.02 8.37 -15.76
#